data_AF-A0A0D8LB78-F1
#
_entry.id   AF-A0A0D8LB78-F1
#
_cell.length_a   1.000
_cell.length_b   1.000
_cell.length_c   1.000
_cell.angle_alpha   90.00
_cell.angle_beta   90.00
_cell.angle_gamma   90.00
#
_symmetry.space_group_name_H-M   'P 1'
#
loop_
_entity.id
_entity.type
_entity.pdbx_description
1 polymer ?
#
loop_
_entity_poly.entity_id
_entity_poly.type
_entity_poly.pdbx_seq_one_letter_code
_entity_poly.pdbx_strand_id
1 'polypeptide(L)'
;MLDHGILNVPLSKRGNIDSEIDRYKKQQAAEKADAIAVRNSDFKSDKEHAKALWAQVNRDLIKAHAKQRGMRFSELRDTLDGYVKWSPKKAIQVLPMFIEA
;
A
#
# COMPACT_ATOMS: atom_id res chain seq x y z
N MET A 1 -34.28 -21.05 20.81
CA MET A 1 -34.68 -20.22 21.97
C MET A 1 -33.42 -19.48 22.39
N LEU A 2 -33.34 -18.18 22.05
CA LEU A 2 -32.18 -17.36 22.35
C LEU A 2 -32.22 -17.01 23.84
N ASP A 3 -31.40 -17.71 24.62
CA ASP A 3 -31.20 -17.42 26.04
C ASP A 3 -30.32 -16.16 26.14
N HIS A 4 -30.97 -14.99 26.09
CA HIS A 4 -30.34 -13.72 26.41
C HIS A 4 -30.29 -13.54 27.94
N GLY A 5 -29.61 -14.46 28.61
CA GLY A 5 -29.47 -14.51 30.08
C GLY A 5 -28.10 -14.08 30.62
N ILE A 6 -27.21 -13.53 29.79
CA ILE A 6 -25.93 -12.94 30.26
C ILE A 6 -25.89 -11.45 29.93
N LEU A 7 -26.91 -10.73 30.38
CA LEU A 7 -26.89 -9.27 30.40
C LEU A 7 -26.84 -8.84 31.86
N ASN A 8 -25.66 -8.35 32.26
CA ASN A 8 -25.36 -7.65 33.52
C ASN A 8 -24.76 -8.49 34.68
N VAL A 9 -23.59 -9.09 34.45
CA VAL A 9 -22.67 -9.43 35.56
C VAL A 9 -21.88 -8.17 35.94
N PRO A 10 -21.81 -7.72 37.21
CA PRO A 10 -20.99 -6.57 37.58
C PRO A 10 -19.53 -6.82 37.22
N LEU A 11 -18.81 -5.77 36.79
CA LEU A 11 -17.41 -5.83 36.35
C LEU A 11 -16.52 -6.59 37.36
N SER A 12 -16.83 -6.47 38.65
CA SER A 12 -16.16 -7.11 39.79
C SER A 12 -16.27 -8.65 39.84
N LYS A 13 -17.23 -9.26 39.13
CA LYS A 13 -17.44 -10.72 39.04
C LYS A 13 -17.04 -11.32 37.70
N ARG A 14 -16.67 -10.47 36.74
CA ARG A 14 -16.12 -10.86 35.43
C ARG A 14 -14.61 -11.06 35.58
N GLY A 15 -14.20 -12.12 36.26
CA GLY A 15 -12.78 -12.37 36.57
C GLY A 15 -11.87 -12.21 35.34
N ASN A 16 -10.69 -11.59 35.51
CA ASN A 16 -9.56 -11.46 34.57
C ASN A 16 -9.82 -11.19 33.07
N ILE A 17 -11.03 -10.79 32.68
CA ILE A 17 -11.38 -10.49 31.28
C ILE A 17 -10.50 -9.35 30.73
N ASP A 18 -10.17 -8.35 31.56
CA ASP A 18 -9.24 -7.28 31.18
C ASP A 18 -7.86 -7.82 30.77
N SER A 19 -7.35 -8.84 31.46
CA SER A 19 -6.06 -9.47 31.14
C SER A 19 -6.12 -10.25 29.83
N GLU A 20 -7.25 -10.90 29.52
CA GLU A 20 -7.45 -11.62 28.26
C GLU A 20 -7.63 -10.66 27.08
N ILE A 21 -8.37 -9.57 27.26
CA ILE A 21 -8.52 -8.50 26.26
C ILE A 21 -7.16 -7.84 25.96
N ASP A 22 -6.36 -7.58 26.99
CA ASP A 22 -5.04 -6.97 26.82
C ASP A 22 -4.07 -7.90 26.06
N ARG A 23 -4.10 -9.21 26.38
CA ARG A 23 -3.34 -10.24 25.64
C ARG A 23 -3.78 -10.33 24.18
N TYR A 24 -5.08 -10.33 23.91
CA TYR A 24 -5.62 -10.40 22.55
C TYR A 24 -5.29 -9.15 21.72
N LYS A 25 -5.37 -7.95 22.32
CA LYS A 25 -4.95 -6.71 21.67
C LYS A 25 -3.46 -6.69 21.35
N LYS A 26 -2.62 -7.20 22.27
CA LYS A 26 -1.17 -7.34 22.04
C LYS A 26 -0.85 -8.32 20.92
N GLN A 27 -1.54 -9.47 20.86
CA GLN A 27 -1.38 -10.42 19.75
C GLN A 27 -1.79 -9.79 18.41
N GLN A 28 -2.96 -9.14 18.33
CA GLN A 28 -3.36 -8.43 17.10
C GLN A 28 -2.39 -7.31 16.73
N ALA A 29 -1.81 -6.60 17.69
CA ALA A 29 -0.83 -5.55 17.41
C ALA A 29 0.46 -6.14 16.84
N ALA A 30 0.93 -7.27 17.38
CA ALA A 30 2.10 -7.98 16.88
C ALA A 30 1.88 -8.50 15.45
N GLU A 31 0.74 -9.15 15.17
CA GLU A 31 0.39 -9.63 13.84
C GLU A 31 0.29 -8.50 12.81
N LYS A 32 -0.28 -7.35 13.22
CA LYS A 32 -0.33 -6.15 12.36
C LYS A 32 1.06 -5.57 12.11
N ALA A 33 1.93 -5.55 13.11
CA ALA A 33 3.29 -5.05 12.97
C ALA A 33 4.10 -5.90 11.98
N ASP A 34 3.98 -7.22 12.05
CA ASP A 34 4.62 -8.15 11.12
C ASP A 34 4.12 -7.94 9.67
N ALA A 35 2.80 -7.83 9.50
CA ALA A 35 2.21 -7.54 8.19
C ALA A 35 2.67 -6.18 7.61
N ILE A 36 2.90 -5.17 8.46
CA ILE A 36 3.44 -3.87 8.04
C ILE A 36 4.91 -3.99 7.64
N ALA A 37 5.71 -4.78 8.37
CA ALA A 37 7.12 -4.98 8.07
C ALA A 37 7.34 -5.67 6.71
N VAL A 38 6.53 -6.70 6.40
CA VAL A 38 6.53 -7.36 5.09
C VAL A 38 6.14 -6.38 3.99
N ARG A 39 5.03 -5.64 4.18
CA ARG A 39 4.58 -4.62 3.21
C ARG A 39 5.62 -3.53 2.94
N ASN A 40 6.35 -3.10 3.96
CA ASN A 40 7.40 -2.10 3.82
C ASN A 40 8.61 -2.64 3.03
N SER A 41 8.97 -3.90 3.27
CA SER A 41 10.03 -4.58 2.51
C SER A 41 9.66 -4.73 1.04
N ASP A 42 8.44 -5.20 0.76
CA ASP A 42 7.91 -5.31 -0.61
C ASP A 42 7.88 -3.94 -1.30
N PHE A 43 7.41 -2.90 -0.60
CA PHE A 43 7.35 -1.55 -1.14
C PHE A 43 8.73 -1.00 -1.50
N LYS A 44 9.76 -1.31 -0.71
CA LYS A 44 11.13 -0.89 -1.01
C LYS A 44 11.66 -1.57 -2.27
N SER A 45 11.46 -2.89 -2.38
CA SER A 45 11.85 -3.66 -3.56
C SER A 45 11.13 -3.16 -4.82
N ASP A 46 9.81 -2.98 -4.74
CA ASP A 46 8.99 -2.44 -5.81
C ASP A 46 9.46 -1.03 -6.22
N LYS A 47 9.89 -0.20 -5.26
CA LYS A 47 10.40 1.15 -5.54
C LYS A 47 11.73 1.14 -6.28
N GLU A 48 12.62 0.21 -5.97
CA GLU A 48 13.88 0.06 -6.70
C GLU A 48 13.62 -0.41 -8.14
N HIS A 49 12.72 -1.37 -8.33
CA HIS A 49 12.28 -1.79 -9.66
C HIS A 49 11.63 -0.64 -10.44
N ALA A 50 10.72 0.11 -9.83
CA ALA A 50 10.07 1.26 -10.45
C ALA A 50 11.08 2.35 -10.86
N LYS A 51 12.11 2.61 -10.04
CA LYS A 51 13.19 3.55 -10.40
C LYS A 51 14.04 3.05 -11.56
N ALA A 52 14.37 1.76 -11.58
CA ALA A 52 15.13 1.15 -12.67
C ALA A 52 14.36 1.23 -13.99
N LEU A 53 13.04 1.01 -13.95
CA LEU A 53 12.16 1.19 -15.12
C LEU A 53 12.07 2.65 -15.54
N TRP A 54 11.96 3.59 -14.59
CA TRP A 54 11.93 5.02 -14.89
C TRP A 54 13.20 5.52 -15.58
N ALA A 55 14.37 4.97 -15.23
CA ALA A 55 15.62 5.29 -15.91
C ALA A 55 15.67 4.83 -17.37
N GLN A 56 14.91 3.79 -17.72
CA GLN A 56 14.80 3.24 -19.08
C GLN A 56 13.69 3.88 -19.91
N VAL A 57 12.81 4.68 -19.29
CA VAL A 57 11.70 5.31 -20.00
C VAL A 57 12.21 6.34 -21.00
N ASN A 58 11.71 6.24 -22.23
CA ASN A 58 12.01 7.20 -23.29
C ASN A 58 11.10 8.44 -23.16
N ARG A 59 11.73 9.62 -23.11
CA ARG A 59 11.02 10.91 -23.00
C ARG A 59 10.19 11.22 -24.25
N ASP A 60 10.59 10.73 -25.42
CA ASP A 60 9.83 10.93 -26.66
C ASP A 60 8.51 10.15 -26.65
N LEU A 61 8.48 8.95 -26.05
CA LEU A 61 7.24 8.17 -25.87
C LEU A 61 6.25 8.86 -24.92
N ILE A 62 6.74 9.42 -23.81
CA ILE A 62 5.91 10.23 -22.92
C ILE A 62 5.32 11.43 -23.69
N LYS A 63 6.12 12.09 -24.54
CA LYS A 63 5.65 13.23 -25.34
C LYS A 63 4.60 12.82 -26.37
N ALA A 64 4.78 11.69 -27.04
CA ALA A 64 3.81 11.14 -27.99
C ALA A 64 2.48 10.80 -27.30
N HIS A 65 2.53 10.13 -26.14
CA HIS A 65 1.33 9.81 -25.36
C HIS A 65 0.66 11.04 -24.74
N ALA A 66 1.42 12.03 -24.28
CA ALA A 66 0.89 13.29 -23.80
C ALA A 66 0.12 14.01 -24.92
N LYS A 67 0.68 14.04 -26.14
CA LYS A 67 0.02 14.62 -27.32
C LYS A 67 -1.26 13.86 -27.70
N GLN A 68 -1.24 12.51 -27.66
CA GLN A 68 -2.44 11.70 -27.93
C GLN A 68 -3.58 11.98 -26.93
N ARG A 69 -3.24 12.26 -25.67
CA ARG A 69 -4.23 12.55 -24.62
C ARG A 69 -4.57 14.03 -24.47
N GLY A 70 -3.97 14.91 -25.28
CA GLY A 70 -4.15 16.36 -25.16
C GLY A 70 -3.62 16.95 -23.86
N MET A 71 -2.69 16.26 -23.17
CA MET A 71 -2.09 16.71 -21.91
C MET A 71 -0.70 17.31 -22.15
N ARG A 72 -0.21 18.14 -21.21
CA ARG A 72 1.18 18.62 -21.29
C ARG A 72 2.14 17.49 -20.93
N PHE A 73 3.28 17.47 -21.63
CA PHE A 73 4.38 16.53 -21.34
C PHE A 73 4.78 16.57 -19.86
N SER A 74 4.93 17.77 -19.29
CA SER A 74 5.32 17.95 -17.90
C SER A 74 4.31 17.34 -16.92
N GLU A 75 3.01 17.48 -17.18
CA GLU A 75 1.96 16.92 -16.32
C GLU A 75 2.00 15.39 -16.32
N LEU A 76 2.13 14.77 -17.50
CA LEU A 76 2.24 13.32 -17.61
C LEU A 76 3.52 12.80 -16.97
N ARG A 77 4.65 13.50 -17.17
CA ARG A 77 5.94 13.16 -16.57
C ARG A 77 5.88 13.23 -15.04
N ASP A 78 5.35 14.31 -14.48
CA ASP A 78 5.24 14.49 -13.03
C ASP A 78 4.25 13.50 -12.41
N THR A 79 3.20 13.11 -13.14
CA THR A 79 2.30 12.03 -12.73
C THR A 79 3.03 10.68 -12.65
N LEU A 80 3.83 10.36 -13.67
CA LEU A 80 4.62 9.11 -13.70
C LEU A 80 5.71 9.09 -12.60
N ASP A 81 6.41 10.22 -12.37
CA ASP A 81 7.37 10.38 -11.27
C ASP A 81 6.68 10.21 -9.90
N GLY A 82 5.47 10.80 -9.76
CA GLY A 82 4.62 10.63 -8.59
C GLY A 82 4.27 9.17 -8.33
N TYR A 83 3.99 8.37 -9.38
CA TYR A 83 3.76 6.94 -9.22
C TYR A 83 5.01 6.20 -8.77
N VAL A 84 6.20 6.50 -9.28
CA VAL A 84 7.45 5.90 -8.80
C VAL A 84 7.69 6.21 -7.32
N LYS A 85 7.36 7.43 -6.87
CA LYS A 85 7.62 7.89 -5.51
C LYS A 85 6.61 7.35 -4.49
N TRP A 86 5.32 7.32 -4.84
CA TRP A 86 4.22 7.09 -3.90
C TRP A 86 3.43 5.80 -4.16
N SER A 87 3.57 5.18 -5.33
CA SER A 87 2.81 3.98 -5.71
C SER A 87 3.60 3.09 -6.67
N PRO A 88 4.71 2.47 -6.20
CA PRO A 88 5.66 1.78 -7.06
C PRO A 88 5.03 0.59 -7.79
N LYS A 89 4.03 -0.10 -7.22
CA LYS A 89 3.25 -1.14 -7.92
C LYS A 89 2.54 -0.64 -9.18
N LYS A 90 1.93 0.54 -9.11
CA LYS A 90 1.29 1.16 -10.29
C LYS A 90 2.33 1.62 -11.31
N ALA A 91 3.46 2.13 -10.82
CA ALA A 91 4.58 2.51 -11.68
C ALA A 91 5.11 1.29 -12.46
N ILE A 92 5.35 0.15 -11.81
CA ILE A 92 5.82 -1.07 -12.48
C ILE A 92 4.85 -1.54 -13.59
N GLN A 93 3.55 -1.34 -13.43
CA GLN A 93 2.56 -1.72 -14.45
C GLN A 93 2.51 -0.74 -15.64
N VAL A 94 2.68 0.56 -15.37
CA VAL A 94 2.45 1.63 -16.36
C VAL A 94 3.73 2.01 -17.09
N LEU A 95 4.89 1.98 -16.41
CA LEU A 95 6.19 2.35 -16.97
C LEU A 95 6.65 1.50 -18.17
N PRO A 96 6.38 0.17 -18.25
CA PRO A 96 6.74 -0.65 -19.41
C PRO A 96 6.10 -0.16 -20.72
N MET A 97 4.96 0.53 -20.69
CA MET A 97 4.36 1.14 -21.89
C MET A 97 5.21 2.28 -22.47
N PHE A 98 6.14 2.82 -21.69
CA PHE A 98 7.01 3.94 -22.07
C PHE A 98 8.48 3.54 -22.21
N ILE A 99 8.76 2.24 -22.16
CA ILE A 99 10.07 1.65 -22.45
C ILE A 99 9.96 1.04 -23.85
N GLU A 100 10.79 1.48 -24.78
CA GLU A 100 10.86 0.84 -26.10
C GLU A 100 11.34 -0.60 -25.94
N ALA A 101 10.68 -1.52 -26.65
CA ALA A 101 11.12 -2.91 -26.78
C ALA A 101 12.32 -3.03 -27.72
#